data_AF-A0A7U9RUL0-F1
#
_entry.id   AF-A0A7U9RUL0-F1
#
_cell.length_a   1.000
_cell.length_b   1.000
_cell.length_c   1.000
_cell.angle_alpha   90.00
_cell.angle_beta   90.00
_cell.angle_gamma   90.00
#
_symmetry.space_group_name_H-M   'P 1'
#
loop_
_entity.id
_entity.type
_entity.pdbx_description
1 polymer ?
#
loop_
_entity_poly.entity_id
_entity_poly.type
_entity_poly.pdbx_seq_one_letter_code
_entity_poly.pdbx_strand_id
1 'polypeptide(L)'
;MENCRSNAVSRWVLSLQRAGRIVRRGNENNRVKIFRYVTKGTFDAYTWGLVESKQKFIGQVMTSKSPARSIEDVDATALTYAEVKMLAIGDTRIKEKMDLDIQVTKLKMLKSNHLAQQYEMQDKVRGYFPNKIKETRLYIDCLTADLPMLEAHPVKEDNFSMAIMGTVYTERKEAGKAIIAACRLMDDPGKEVELGEYRGFPMKLSFDGAKFKVTMKQNLSYTAELSNDVVGNVTRINNALEKIPESLQRHKENLDRLHKELESAKEEADRPFAQEQELAEKTARLAELNTTLDQTEKEADKSVEETIQDIPVQEGKGKPVLSDTKSSVLQTLRECKQLVPAQSGAEHVREGR
;
A
#
# COMPACT_ATOMS: atom_id res chain seq x y z
N MET A 1 -43.62 1.40 4.45
CA MET A 1 -42.14 1.43 4.52
C MET A 1 -41.63 2.56 3.64
N GLU A 2 -41.38 3.75 4.18
CA GLU A 2 -40.56 4.81 3.54
C GLU A 2 -40.59 6.08 4.41
N ASN A 3 -40.23 6.00 5.70
CA ASN A 3 -40.14 7.24 6.51
C ASN A 3 -39.14 7.24 7.67
N CYS A 4 -38.22 6.28 7.75
CA CYS A 4 -37.21 6.26 8.83
C CYS A 4 -35.75 6.21 8.36
N ARG A 5 -35.46 6.01 7.06
CA ARG A 5 -34.09 5.92 6.55
C ARG A 5 -33.44 7.27 6.18
N SER A 6 -34.21 8.35 6.08
CA SER A 6 -33.72 9.68 5.66
C SER A 6 -33.31 10.62 6.82
N ASN A 7 -33.77 10.34 8.05
CA ASN A 7 -33.58 11.27 9.17
C ASN A 7 -32.18 11.22 9.83
N ALA A 8 -31.46 10.10 9.74
CA ALA A 8 -30.18 9.94 10.44
C ALA A 8 -29.00 10.62 9.73
N VAL A 9 -28.96 10.57 8.40
CA VAL A 9 -27.90 11.22 7.58
C VAL A 9 -28.13 12.73 7.52
N SER A 10 -29.38 13.17 7.41
CA SER A 10 -29.76 14.59 7.40
C SER A 10 -29.41 15.32 8.71
N ARG A 11 -29.58 14.65 9.86
CA ARG A 11 -29.35 15.25 11.20
C ARG A 11 -27.89 15.60 11.48
N TRP A 12 -26.98 15.00 10.73
CA TRP A 12 -25.54 15.07 10.94
C TRP A 12 -24.84 16.22 10.23
N VAL A 13 -25.14 16.42 8.94
CA VAL A 13 -24.75 17.63 8.22
C VAL A 13 -25.31 18.84 8.96
N LEU A 14 -26.55 18.74 9.45
CA LEU A 14 -27.19 19.78 10.24
C LEU A 14 -26.50 20.04 11.59
N SER A 15 -25.86 19.10 12.29
CA SER A 15 -25.27 19.36 13.62
C SER A 15 -23.96 20.17 13.56
N LEU A 16 -22.98 19.76 12.75
CA LEU A 16 -21.74 20.53 12.56
C LEU A 16 -22.01 21.85 11.83
N GLN A 17 -22.91 21.85 10.85
CA GLN A 17 -23.34 23.06 10.16
C GLN A 17 -24.12 24.01 11.08
N ARG A 18 -25.00 23.49 11.97
CA ARG A 18 -25.68 24.32 12.99
C ARG A 18 -24.68 24.89 13.98
N ALA A 19 -23.76 24.09 14.52
CA ALA A 19 -22.73 24.58 15.43
C ALA A 19 -21.82 25.63 14.76
N GLY A 20 -21.43 25.42 13.50
CA GLY A 20 -20.68 26.39 12.70
C GLY A 20 -21.48 27.66 12.34
N ARG A 21 -22.80 27.58 12.20
CA ARG A 21 -23.69 28.75 12.04
C ARG A 21 -23.88 29.52 13.36
N ILE A 22 -23.75 28.86 14.49
CA ILE A 22 -23.86 29.45 15.84
C ILE A 22 -22.53 30.12 16.24
N VAL A 23 -21.39 29.49 15.95
CA VAL A 23 -20.04 30.03 16.22
C VAL A 23 -19.50 30.67 14.94
N ARG A 24 -19.90 31.92 14.69
CA ARG A 24 -19.48 32.71 13.52
C ARG A 24 -19.15 34.15 13.91
N ARG A 25 -18.30 34.81 13.11
CA ARG A 25 -18.07 36.26 13.25
C ARG A 25 -19.38 37.00 12.94
N GLY A 26 -19.72 38.00 13.75
CA GLY A 26 -20.97 38.76 13.64
C GLY A 26 -22.19 38.16 14.36
N ASN A 27 -21.97 37.25 15.32
CA ASN A 27 -23.04 36.81 16.22
C ASN A 27 -23.24 37.84 17.35
N GLU A 28 -24.48 38.16 17.69
CA GLU A 28 -24.85 39.18 18.68
C GLU A 28 -24.46 38.80 20.12
N ASN A 29 -24.36 37.49 20.38
CA ASN A 29 -23.96 36.97 21.69
C ASN A 29 -22.46 36.67 21.74
N ASN A 30 -21.75 37.33 22.66
CA ASN A 30 -20.32 37.14 22.89
C ASN A 30 -19.94 35.74 23.41
N ARG A 31 -20.90 35.02 24.02
CA ARG A 31 -20.70 33.65 24.52
C ARG A 31 -21.90 32.80 24.18
N VAL A 32 -21.65 31.60 23.65
CA VAL A 32 -22.70 30.61 23.35
C VAL A 32 -22.40 29.31 24.08
N LYS A 33 -23.45 28.72 24.67
CA LYS A 33 -23.39 27.41 25.33
C LYS A 33 -24.07 26.37 24.45
N ILE A 34 -23.36 25.28 24.14
CA ILE A 34 -23.90 24.16 23.36
C ILE A 34 -24.06 22.99 24.33
N PHE A 35 -25.31 22.64 24.64
CA PHE A 35 -25.64 21.47 25.45
C PHE A 35 -25.93 20.28 24.54
N ARG A 36 -25.35 19.12 24.85
CA ARG A 36 -25.65 17.86 24.20
C ARG A 36 -26.32 16.95 25.22
N TYR A 37 -27.54 16.54 24.94
CA TYR A 37 -28.30 15.64 25.80
C TYR A 37 -28.14 14.21 25.30
N VAL A 38 -27.86 13.29 26.20
CA VAL A 38 -27.73 11.87 25.93
C VAL A 38 -28.52 11.13 26.99
N THR A 39 -29.37 10.22 26.55
CA THR A 39 -30.16 9.36 27.43
C THR A 39 -29.34 8.12 27.80
N LYS A 40 -29.34 7.72 29.08
CA LYS A 40 -28.60 6.53 29.52
C LYS A 40 -29.34 5.28 29.03
N GLY A 41 -28.62 4.35 28.41
CA GLY A 41 -29.16 3.07 27.91
C GLY A 41 -29.87 3.15 26.56
N THR A 42 -29.86 4.30 25.88
CA THR A 42 -30.45 4.46 24.55
C THR A 42 -29.39 4.37 23.45
N PHE A 43 -29.86 4.15 22.22
CA PHE A 43 -29.06 4.10 20.98
C PHE A 43 -28.26 5.39 20.67
N ASP A 44 -28.40 6.43 21.50
CA ASP A 44 -27.68 7.70 21.37
C ASP A 44 -26.17 7.50 21.52
N ALA A 45 -25.70 6.62 22.42
CA ALA A 45 -24.27 6.38 22.62
C ALA A 45 -23.58 5.84 21.36
N TYR A 46 -24.22 4.91 20.66
CA TYR A 46 -23.73 4.38 19.38
C TYR A 46 -23.75 5.45 18.29
N THR A 47 -24.82 6.24 18.22
CA THR A 47 -24.93 7.34 17.27
C THR A 47 -23.80 8.35 17.45
N TRP A 48 -23.41 8.65 18.69
CA TRP A 48 -22.24 9.49 18.99
C TRP A 48 -20.90 8.81 18.70
N GLY A 49 -20.78 7.49 18.81
CA GLY A 49 -19.58 6.75 18.39
C GLY A 49 -19.36 6.76 16.87
N LEU A 50 -20.44 6.63 16.09
CA LEU A 50 -20.42 6.89 14.65
C LEU A 50 -20.01 8.34 14.36
N VAL A 51 -20.36 9.28 15.25
CA VAL A 51 -19.94 10.68 15.15
C VAL A 51 -18.46 10.89 15.28
N GLU A 52 -17.91 10.30 16.31
CA GLU A 52 -16.50 10.37 16.55
C GLU A 52 -15.68 9.74 15.42
N SER A 53 -16.10 8.57 14.92
CA SER A 53 -15.38 7.82 13.89
C SER A 53 -15.32 8.58 12.55
N LYS A 54 -16.45 9.15 12.10
CA LYS A 54 -16.48 10.01 10.91
C LYS A 54 -15.63 11.27 11.06
N GLN A 55 -15.61 11.87 12.25
CA GLN A 55 -14.77 13.04 12.53
C GLN A 55 -13.28 12.68 12.48
N LYS A 56 -12.87 11.52 13.02
CA LYS A 56 -11.49 11.03 12.95
C LYS A 56 -11.03 10.82 11.52
N PHE A 57 -11.86 10.20 10.67
CA PHE A 57 -11.61 10.02 9.24
C PHE A 57 -11.40 11.37 8.54
N ILE A 58 -12.33 12.32 8.71
CA ILE A 58 -12.21 13.66 8.10
C ILE A 58 -10.98 14.40 8.62
N GLY A 59 -10.64 14.26 9.91
CA GLY A 59 -9.45 14.87 10.50
C GLY A 59 -8.14 14.32 9.90
N GLN A 60 -8.06 13.02 9.64
CA GLN A 60 -6.94 12.38 8.95
C GLN A 60 -6.81 12.89 7.51
N VAL A 61 -7.93 12.99 6.77
CA VAL A 61 -7.95 13.51 5.40
C VAL A 61 -7.54 14.99 5.34
N MET A 62 -8.03 15.82 6.27
CA MET A 62 -7.76 17.26 6.30
C MET A 62 -6.34 17.62 6.74
N THR A 63 -5.68 16.79 7.53
CA THR A 63 -4.36 17.11 8.08
C THR A 63 -3.19 16.74 7.16
N SER A 64 -3.43 16.08 6.01
CA SER A 64 -2.45 15.68 4.97
C SER A 64 -1.17 14.99 5.47
N LYS A 65 -1.07 14.69 6.76
CA LYS A 65 0.06 13.99 7.39
C LYS A 65 -0.21 12.50 7.27
N SER A 66 0.01 11.94 6.08
CA SER A 66 0.17 10.50 5.94
C SER A 66 1.45 10.08 6.68
N PRO A 67 1.37 9.03 7.50
CA PRO A 67 2.07 7.84 7.06
C PRO A 67 1.19 6.61 7.29
N ALA A 68 0.34 6.33 6.33
CA ALA A 68 0.01 4.96 5.97
C ALA A 68 -0.68 4.99 4.60
N ARG A 69 -0.21 4.16 3.66
CA ARG A 69 -0.96 3.79 2.44
C ARG A 69 -2.21 2.93 2.76
N SER A 70 -2.67 2.93 4.00
CA SER A 70 -3.89 2.30 4.47
C SER A 70 -4.67 3.35 5.25
N ILE A 71 -5.73 3.85 4.65
CA ILE A 71 -6.82 4.45 5.42
C ILE A 71 -7.54 3.24 6.03
N GLU A 72 -7.57 3.13 7.35
CA GLU A 72 -8.52 2.22 7.99
C GLU A 72 -9.90 2.78 7.68
N ASP A 73 -10.48 2.32 6.57
CA ASP A 73 -11.89 2.53 6.29
C ASP A 73 -12.63 1.72 7.36
N VAL A 74 -12.90 2.37 8.48
CA VAL A 74 -13.92 1.94 9.42
C VAL A 74 -15.24 2.24 8.73
N ASP A 75 -15.49 1.54 7.63
CA ASP A 75 -16.76 1.51 6.97
C ASP A 75 -17.70 1.06 8.07
N ALA A 76 -18.57 1.97 8.51
CA ALA A 76 -19.45 1.74 9.62
C ALA A 76 -20.28 0.53 9.22
N THR A 77 -19.89 -0.66 9.68
CA THR A 77 -20.58 -1.91 9.40
C THR A 77 -22.04 -1.62 9.67
N ALA A 78 -22.82 -1.53 8.59
CA ALA A 78 -24.19 -1.10 8.69
C ALA A 78 -24.87 -2.17 9.53
N LEU A 79 -25.10 -1.85 10.81
CA LEU A 79 -25.69 -2.80 11.73
C LEU A 79 -26.94 -3.35 11.08
N THR A 80 -27.08 -4.65 11.13
CA THR A 80 -28.31 -5.27 10.67
C THR A 80 -29.46 -4.71 11.50
N TYR A 81 -30.64 -4.63 10.89
CA TYR A 81 -31.82 -4.10 11.57
C TYR A 81 -32.13 -4.85 12.88
N ALA A 82 -31.76 -6.13 12.93
CA ALA A 82 -31.84 -6.99 14.12
C ALA A 82 -30.92 -6.51 15.26
N GLU A 83 -29.65 -6.19 14.97
CA GLU A 83 -28.71 -5.67 15.96
C GLU A 83 -29.16 -4.31 16.52
N VAL A 84 -29.72 -3.44 15.68
CA VAL A 84 -30.29 -2.15 16.11
C VAL A 84 -31.52 -2.34 17.01
N LYS A 85 -32.42 -3.28 16.65
CA LYS A 85 -33.62 -3.61 17.45
C LYS A 85 -33.22 -4.13 18.83
N MET A 86 -32.23 -5.00 18.88
CA MET A 86 -31.81 -5.64 20.12
C MET A 86 -30.92 -4.75 21.01
N LEU A 87 -30.12 -3.85 20.42
CA LEU A 87 -29.48 -2.76 21.18
C LEU A 87 -30.51 -1.83 21.84
N ALA A 88 -31.66 -1.61 21.18
CA ALA A 88 -32.75 -0.83 21.77
C ALA A 88 -33.50 -1.59 22.88
N ILE A 89 -33.50 -2.93 22.84
CA ILE A 89 -34.03 -3.80 23.90
C ILE A 89 -33.04 -3.87 25.09
N GLY A 90 -31.77 -3.49 24.89
CA GLY A 90 -30.76 -3.37 25.94
C GLY A 90 -30.02 -4.68 26.24
N ASP A 91 -30.01 -5.64 25.31
CA ASP A 91 -29.26 -6.89 25.50
C ASP A 91 -27.74 -6.63 25.44
N THR A 92 -27.06 -6.93 26.54
CA THR A 92 -25.61 -6.74 26.71
C THR A 92 -24.79 -7.67 25.82
N ARG A 93 -25.36 -8.79 25.36
CA ARG A 93 -24.69 -9.77 24.50
C ARG A 93 -24.34 -9.22 23.13
N ILE A 94 -25.11 -8.27 22.60
CA ILE A 94 -24.83 -7.69 21.27
C ILE A 94 -23.68 -6.72 21.31
N LYS A 95 -23.52 -6.02 22.43
CA LYS A 95 -22.33 -5.20 22.65
C LYS A 95 -21.07 -6.07 22.69
N GLU A 96 -21.11 -7.20 23.40
CA GLU A 96 -20.02 -8.18 23.42
C GLU A 96 -19.73 -8.72 22.00
N LYS A 97 -20.77 -9.03 21.22
CA LYS A 97 -20.63 -9.48 19.82
C LYS A 97 -19.88 -8.45 18.98
N MET A 98 -20.31 -7.19 19.02
CA MET A 98 -19.69 -6.12 18.25
C MET A 98 -18.21 -5.92 18.63
N ASP A 99 -17.91 -5.92 19.92
CA ASP A 99 -16.53 -5.78 20.41
C ASP A 99 -15.67 -6.97 19.98
N LEU A 100 -16.22 -8.20 20.00
CA LEU A 100 -15.54 -9.40 19.53
C LEU A 100 -15.36 -9.42 18.00
N ASP A 101 -16.35 -8.98 17.22
CA ASP A 101 -16.29 -8.90 15.76
C ASP A 101 -15.15 -7.97 15.30
N ILE A 102 -15.01 -6.81 15.94
CA ILE A 102 -13.92 -5.86 15.67
C ILE A 102 -12.57 -6.51 15.99
N GLN A 103 -12.45 -7.14 17.16
CA GLN A 103 -11.21 -7.78 17.60
C GLN A 103 -10.81 -8.96 16.70
N VAL A 104 -11.77 -9.82 16.34
CA VAL A 104 -11.54 -10.95 15.44
C VAL A 104 -11.17 -10.48 14.05
N THR A 105 -11.82 -9.44 13.53
CA THR A 105 -11.47 -8.87 12.22
C THR A 105 -10.04 -8.33 12.21
N LYS A 106 -9.65 -7.59 13.25
CA LYS A 106 -8.28 -7.11 13.42
C LYS A 106 -7.26 -8.25 13.53
N LEU A 107 -7.53 -9.25 14.35
CA LEU A 107 -6.65 -10.41 14.53
C LEU A 107 -6.54 -11.26 13.24
N LYS A 108 -7.63 -11.42 12.48
CA LYS A 108 -7.62 -12.07 11.16
C LYS A 108 -6.78 -11.31 10.15
N MET A 109 -6.87 -9.98 10.13
CA MET A 109 -6.03 -9.13 9.29
C MET A 109 -4.54 -9.31 9.65
N LEU A 110 -4.20 -9.29 10.95
CA LEU A 110 -2.83 -9.54 11.41
C LEU A 110 -2.33 -10.94 11.03
N LYS A 111 -3.17 -11.97 11.18
CA LYS A 111 -2.84 -13.34 10.74
C LYS A 111 -2.61 -13.42 9.24
N SER A 112 -3.46 -12.77 8.44
CA SER A 112 -3.29 -12.71 6.97
C SER A 112 -1.99 -12.03 6.58
N ASN A 113 -1.64 -10.92 7.23
CA ASN A 113 -0.37 -10.22 6.99
C ASN A 113 0.83 -11.08 7.37
N HIS A 114 0.76 -11.76 8.52
CA HIS A 114 1.80 -12.68 8.96
C HIS A 114 2.00 -13.85 7.99
N LEU A 115 0.91 -14.47 7.52
CA LEU A 115 0.97 -15.54 6.51
C LEU A 115 1.56 -15.04 5.19
N ALA A 116 1.16 -13.85 4.73
CA ALA A 116 1.74 -13.24 3.53
C ALA A 116 3.26 -13.02 3.68
N GLN A 117 3.70 -12.53 4.84
CA GLN A 117 5.12 -12.36 5.15
C GLN A 117 5.87 -13.71 5.19
N GLN A 118 5.31 -14.73 5.83
CA GLN A 118 5.90 -16.07 5.86
C GLN A 118 6.06 -16.63 4.44
N TYR A 119 5.03 -16.56 3.60
CA TYR A 119 5.12 -17.04 2.22
C TYR A 119 6.16 -16.26 1.41
N GLU A 120 6.24 -14.94 1.57
CA GLU A 120 7.26 -14.12 0.93
C GLU A 120 8.68 -14.54 1.37
N MET A 121 8.88 -14.80 2.66
CA MET A 121 10.17 -15.28 3.17
C MET A 121 10.50 -16.69 2.66
N GLN A 122 9.54 -17.61 2.63
CA GLN A 122 9.71 -18.97 2.07
C GLN A 122 10.10 -18.92 0.60
N ASP A 123 9.46 -18.07 -0.20
CA ASP A 123 9.82 -17.89 -1.61
C ASP A 123 11.22 -17.31 -1.78
N LYS A 124 11.61 -16.36 -0.93
CA LYS A 124 12.98 -15.83 -0.91
C LYS A 124 14.01 -16.90 -0.56
N VAL A 125 13.74 -17.72 0.45
CA VAL A 125 14.61 -18.83 0.88
C VAL A 125 14.74 -19.89 -0.21
N ARG A 126 13.65 -20.22 -0.92
CA ARG A 126 13.65 -21.25 -1.96
C ARG A 126 14.30 -20.79 -3.27
N GLY A 127 14.04 -19.55 -3.68
CA GLY A 127 14.44 -19.06 -5.00
C GLY A 127 15.53 -17.99 -4.92
N TYR A 128 15.24 -16.88 -4.25
CA TYR A 128 16.06 -15.67 -4.32
C TYR A 128 17.48 -15.87 -3.74
N PHE A 129 17.58 -16.29 -2.48
CA PHE A 129 18.89 -16.43 -1.83
C PHE A 129 19.78 -17.50 -2.48
N PRO A 130 19.29 -18.72 -2.80
CA PRO A 130 20.11 -19.72 -3.47
C PRO A 130 20.64 -19.27 -4.83
N ASN A 131 19.81 -18.57 -5.62
CA ASN A 131 20.24 -18.04 -6.92
C ASN A 131 21.28 -16.94 -6.74
N LYS A 132 21.07 -16.02 -5.79
CA LYS A 132 22.04 -14.94 -5.49
C LYS A 132 23.36 -15.47 -4.95
N ILE A 133 23.35 -16.53 -4.14
CA ILE A 133 24.56 -17.18 -3.64
C ILE A 133 25.31 -17.85 -4.80
N LYS A 134 24.61 -18.55 -5.70
CA LYS A 134 25.23 -19.15 -6.89
C LYS A 134 25.86 -18.10 -7.78
N GLU A 135 25.14 -17.02 -8.10
CA GLU A 135 25.67 -15.89 -8.87
C GLU A 135 26.92 -15.31 -8.20
N THR A 136 26.85 -15.01 -6.91
CA THR A 136 27.97 -14.41 -6.17
C THR A 136 29.19 -15.34 -6.12
N ARG A 137 28.98 -16.66 -5.98
CA ARG A 137 30.07 -17.65 -6.05
C ARG A 137 30.74 -17.66 -7.41
N LEU A 138 29.96 -17.68 -8.50
CA LEU A 138 30.52 -17.62 -9.86
C LEU A 138 31.36 -16.34 -10.06
N TYR A 139 30.90 -15.20 -9.55
CA TYR A 139 31.69 -13.97 -9.58
C TYR A 139 33.02 -14.10 -8.82
N ILE A 140 33.01 -14.70 -7.62
CA ILE A 140 34.24 -14.94 -6.85
C ILE A 140 35.18 -15.89 -7.60
N ASP A 141 34.65 -16.96 -8.21
CA ASP A 141 35.45 -17.92 -8.96
C ASP A 141 36.10 -17.26 -10.19
N CYS A 142 35.38 -16.41 -10.92
CA CYS A 142 35.95 -15.64 -12.02
C CYS A 142 37.01 -14.62 -11.55
N LEU A 143 36.73 -13.88 -10.47
CA LEU A 143 37.66 -12.89 -9.92
C LEU A 143 38.94 -13.54 -9.37
N THR A 144 38.82 -14.70 -8.72
CA THR A 144 39.97 -15.46 -8.22
C THR A 144 40.82 -16.01 -9.35
N ALA A 145 40.23 -16.36 -10.50
CA ALA A 145 40.97 -16.77 -11.70
C ALA A 145 41.70 -15.60 -12.39
N ASP A 146 41.13 -14.39 -12.36
CA ASP A 146 41.74 -13.18 -12.95
C ASP A 146 42.89 -12.60 -12.09
N LEU A 147 42.82 -12.79 -10.76
CA LEU A 147 43.79 -12.27 -9.79
C LEU A 147 45.26 -12.68 -10.08
N PRO A 148 45.61 -13.95 -10.35
CA PRO A 148 46.98 -14.33 -10.66
C PRO A 148 47.52 -13.66 -11.94
N MET A 149 46.66 -13.33 -12.90
CA MET A 149 47.06 -12.64 -14.13
C MET A 149 47.45 -11.18 -13.85
N LEU A 150 46.74 -10.54 -12.93
CA LEU A 150 47.04 -9.20 -12.42
C LEU A 150 48.34 -9.18 -11.58
N GLU A 151 48.54 -10.17 -10.71
CA GLU A 151 49.73 -10.31 -9.87
C GLU A 151 50.99 -10.67 -10.67
N ALA A 152 50.86 -11.42 -11.77
CA ALA A 152 51.96 -11.75 -12.67
C ALA A 152 52.55 -10.52 -13.37
N HIS A 153 51.78 -9.44 -13.52
CA HIS A 153 52.21 -8.20 -14.18
C HIS A 153 52.02 -6.98 -13.25
N PRO A 154 52.78 -6.86 -12.15
CA PRO A 154 52.65 -5.73 -11.24
C PRO A 154 53.21 -4.46 -11.88
N VAL A 155 52.43 -3.37 -11.85
CA VAL A 155 52.90 -2.04 -12.26
C VAL A 155 53.78 -1.50 -11.13
N LYS A 156 55.07 -1.84 -11.16
CA LYS A 156 56.07 -1.00 -10.48
C LYS A 156 56.21 0.27 -11.31
N GLU A 157 56.25 1.42 -10.65
CA GLU A 157 56.14 2.75 -11.27
C GLU A 157 57.12 2.99 -12.45
N ASP A 158 58.23 2.23 -12.50
CA ASP A 158 59.27 2.29 -13.52
C ASP A 158 59.08 1.37 -14.76
N ASN A 159 58.18 0.37 -14.75
CA ASN A 159 58.01 -0.60 -15.85
C ASN A 159 56.60 -0.58 -16.44
N PHE A 160 56.13 0.61 -16.84
CA PHE A 160 54.87 0.72 -17.59
C PHE A 160 55.06 0.15 -19.00
N SER A 161 54.22 -0.80 -19.40
CA SER A 161 54.13 -1.27 -20.79
C SER A 161 52.67 -1.50 -21.16
N MET A 162 52.27 -0.98 -22.31
CA MET A 162 50.91 -1.11 -22.82
C MET A 162 50.97 -1.31 -24.33
N ALA A 163 50.34 -2.37 -24.83
CA ALA A 163 50.21 -2.60 -26.27
C ALA A 163 48.92 -1.94 -26.76
N ILE A 164 49.03 -1.01 -27.71
CA ILE A 164 47.89 -0.34 -28.35
C ILE A 164 48.04 -0.49 -29.86
N MET A 165 47.04 -1.02 -30.57
CA MET A 165 47.06 -1.20 -32.03
C MET A 165 48.32 -1.93 -32.54
N GLY A 166 48.87 -2.86 -31.76
CA GLY A 166 50.07 -3.62 -32.09
C GLY A 166 51.41 -2.93 -31.77
N THR A 167 51.42 -1.69 -31.27
CA THR A 167 52.63 -0.99 -30.82
C THR A 167 52.73 -0.98 -29.29
N VAL A 168 53.92 -1.30 -28.76
CA VAL A 168 54.19 -1.30 -27.32
C VAL A 168 54.69 0.07 -26.89
N TYR A 169 53.98 0.71 -25.97
CA TYR A 169 54.33 2.00 -25.39
C TYR A 169 54.87 1.82 -23.97
N THR A 170 56.02 2.42 -23.69
CA THR A 170 56.63 2.45 -22.36
C THR A 170 56.35 3.76 -21.60
N GLU A 171 55.90 4.79 -22.31
CA GLU A 171 55.49 6.06 -21.70
C GLU A 171 53.97 6.20 -21.59
N ARG A 172 53.48 6.57 -20.40
CA ARG A 172 52.04 6.81 -20.13
C ARG A 172 51.44 7.89 -21.03
N LYS A 173 52.23 8.94 -21.34
CA LYS A 173 51.79 10.06 -22.19
C LYS A 173 51.60 9.63 -23.65
N GLU A 174 52.50 8.80 -24.17
CA GLU A 174 52.41 8.29 -25.54
C GLU A 174 51.28 7.28 -25.68
N ALA A 175 51.16 6.36 -24.72
CA ALA A 175 50.05 5.42 -24.66
C ALA A 175 48.68 6.14 -24.64
N GLY A 176 48.53 7.15 -23.76
CA GLY A 176 47.29 7.94 -23.70
C GLY A 176 46.94 8.65 -25.01
N LYS A 177 47.95 9.15 -25.75
CA LYS A 177 47.74 9.78 -27.06
C LYS A 177 47.29 8.76 -28.10
N ALA A 178 47.89 7.57 -28.09
CA ALA A 178 47.52 6.48 -28.96
C ALA A 178 46.08 5.99 -28.69
N ILE A 179 45.63 5.93 -27.43
CA ILE A 179 44.23 5.63 -27.09
C ILE A 179 43.28 6.66 -27.69
N ILE A 180 43.56 7.96 -27.51
CA ILE A 180 42.70 9.03 -28.05
C ILE A 180 42.71 9.03 -29.58
N ALA A 181 43.86 8.73 -30.20
CA ALA A 181 43.96 8.58 -31.65
C ALA A 181 43.11 7.40 -32.13
N ALA A 182 43.15 6.25 -31.44
CA ALA A 182 42.29 5.11 -31.73
C ALA A 182 40.80 5.45 -31.57
N CYS A 183 40.41 6.24 -30.56
CA CYS A 183 39.04 6.74 -30.42
C CYS A 183 38.58 7.61 -31.59
N ARG A 184 39.48 8.42 -32.18
CA ARG A 184 39.17 9.28 -33.33
C ARG A 184 39.11 8.51 -34.65
N LEU A 185 39.80 7.37 -34.74
CA LEU A 185 39.82 6.48 -35.89
C LEU A 185 38.63 5.51 -35.91
N MET A 186 37.76 5.52 -34.90
CA MET A 186 36.56 4.70 -34.91
C MET A 186 35.51 5.31 -35.83
N ASP A 187 35.33 4.67 -37.00
CA ASP A 187 34.36 5.09 -38.01
C ASP A 187 32.91 4.64 -37.68
N ASP A 188 32.74 3.54 -36.93
CA ASP A 188 31.45 2.94 -36.57
C ASP A 188 31.19 3.04 -35.05
N PRO A 189 30.22 3.86 -34.59
CA PRO A 189 29.90 4.01 -33.17
C PRO A 189 29.30 2.76 -32.50
N GLY A 190 28.92 1.75 -33.28
CA GLY A 190 28.24 0.54 -32.80
C GLY A 190 29.10 -0.72 -32.72
N LYS A 191 30.37 -0.69 -33.17
CA LYS A 191 31.25 -1.87 -33.17
C LYS A 191 32.36 -1.73 -32.13
N GLU A 192 32.61 -2.81 -31.39
CA GLU A 192 33.78 -2.91 -30.51
C GLU A 192 35.05 -3.03 -31.36
N VAL A 193 36.01 -2.14 -31.16
CA VAL A 193 37.31 -2.17 -31.84
C VAL A 193 38.37 -2.70 -30.87
N GLU A 194 39.22 -3.62 -31.33
CA GLU A 194 40.33 -4.11 -30.51
C GLU A 194 41.37 -3.01 -30.34
N LEU A 195 41.58 -2.56 -29.10
CA LEU A 195 42.50 -1.47 -28.78
C LEU A 195 43.90 -2.01 -28.53
N GLY A 196 44.03 -3.22 -27.96
CA GLY A 196 45.32 -3.86 -27.66
C GLY A 196 45.28 -4.65 -26.36
N GLU A 197 46.40 -4.70 -25.62
CA GLU A 197 46.54 -5.49 -24.39
C GLU A 197 47.24 -4.68 -23.30
N TYR A 198 46.74 -4.79 -22.07
CA TYR A 198 47.33 -4.17 -20.88
C TYR A 198 47.37 -5.17 -19.73
N ARG A 199 48.56 -5.43 -19.18
CA ARG A 199 48.78 -6.37 -18.04
C ARG A 199 48.19 -7.78 -18.24
N GLY A 200 48.18 -8.29 -19.47
CA GLY A 200 47.56 -9.60 -19.77
C GLY A 200 46.06 -9.53 -20.12
N PHE A 201 45.45 -8.34 -20.06
CA PHE A 201 44.03 -8.15 -20.34
C PHE A 201 43.83 -7.56 -21.74
N PRO A 202 43.14 -8.26 -22.67
CA PRO A 202 42.80 -7.70 -23.97
C PRO A 202 41.74 -6.61 -23.78
N MET A 203 42.00 -5.48 -24.41
CA MET A 203 41.20 -4.27 -24.34
C MET A 203 40.43 -4.06 -25.64
N LYS A 204 39.13 -3.80 -25.49
CA LYS A 204 38.25 -3.38 -26.57
C LYS A 204 37.73 -1.99 -26.28
N LEU A 205 37.66 -1.18 -27.32
CA LEU A 205 37.11 0.16 -27.29
C LEU A 205 35.68 0.13 -27.82
N SER A 206 34.76 0.71 -27.06
CA SER A 206 33.36 0.87 -27.43
C SER A 206 32.89 2.31 -27.23
N PHE A 207 31.86 2.73 -27.96
CA PHE A 207 31.26 4.04 -27.83
C PHE A 207 29.80 3.91 -27.43
N ASP A 208 29.41 4.56 -26.33
CA ASP A 208 28.07 4.44 -25.73
C ASP A 208 27.18 5.64 -26.08
N GLY A 209 27.37 6.25 -27.25
CA GLY A 209 26.64 7.44 -27.72
C GLY A 209 27.10 8.78 -27.10
N ALA A 210 27.61 8.77 -25.87
CA ALA A 210 28.06 9.97 -25.15
C ALA A 210 29.56 9.98 -24.80
N LYS A 211 30.14 8.81 -24.49
CA LYS A 211 31.54 8.67 -24.09
C LYS A 211 32.15 7.39 -24.66
N PHE A 212 33.46 7.42 -24.85
CA PHE A 212 34.25 6.23 -25.15
C PHE A 212 34.51 5.41 -23.88
N LYS A 213 34.41 4.10 -23.98
CA LYS A 213 34.66 3.15 -22.89
C LYS A 213 35.66 2.09 -23.35
N VAL A 214 36.60 1.74 -22.48
CA VAL A 214 37.51 0.62 -22.70
C VAL A 214 37.04 -0.53 -21.83
N THR A 215 36.75 -1.66 -22.47
CA THR A 215 36.37 -2.91 -21.82
C THR A 215 37.56 -3.86 -21.87
N MET A 216 38.07 -4.24 -20.70
CA MET A 216 39.08 -5.28 -20.52
C MET A 216 38.35 -6.58 -20.22
N LYS A 217 38.51 -7.60 -21.07
CA LYS A 217 37.78 -8.86 -20.94
C LYS A 217 38.72 -10.02 -20.69
N GLN A 218 38.55 -10.70 -19.57
CA GLN A 218 39.07 -12.06 -19.34
C GLN A 218 37.92 -12.97 -18.90
N ASN A 219 37.95 -13.51 -17.67
CA ASN A 219 36.81 -14.25 -17.13
C ASN A 219 35.68 -13.29 -16.74
N LEU A 220 36.04 -12.08 -16.29
CA LEU A 220 35.11 -10.96 -16.13
C LEU A 220 35.39 -9.83 -17.12
N SER A 221 34.36 -9.00 -17.36
CA SER A 221 34.47 -7.76 -18.13
C SER A 221 34.62 -6.57 -17.18
N TYR A 222 35.73 -5.84 -17.29
CA TYR A 222 36.01 -4.61 -16.54
C TYR A 222 35.94 -3.41 -17.48
N THR A 223 35.19 -2.38 -17.11
CA THR A 223 34.98 -1.21 -17.98
C THR A 223 35.55 0.05 -17.35
N ALA A 224 36.30 0.83 -18.14
CA ALA A 224 36.80 2.15 -17.77
C ALA A 224 36.27 3.21 -18.73
N GLU A 225 35.69 4.29 -18.20
CA GLU A 225 35.26 5.43 -19.01
C GLU A 225 36.46 6.31 -19.38
N LEU A 226 36.61 6.59 -20.68
CA LEU A 226 37.62 7.49 -21.18
C LEU A 226 37.13 8.95 -21.16
N SER A 227 38.08 9.86 -21.00
CA SER A 227 37.90 11.31 -21.10
C SER A 227 38.89 11.89 -22.11
N ASN A 228 38.89 13.21 -22.29
CA ASN A 228 39.84 13.92 -23.16
C ASN A 228 41.25 14.03 -22.54
N ASP A 229 41.43 13.58 -21.30
CA ASP A 229 42.71 13.59 -20.60
C ASP A 229 43.58 12.38 -20.96
N VAL A 230 44.69 12.65 -21.64
CA VAL A 230 45.70 11.69 -22.12
C VAL A 230 46.21 10.80 -20.99
N VAL A 231 46.70 11.38 -19.90
CA VAL A 231 47.36 10.62 -18.82
C VAL A 231 46.31 10.00 -17.89
N GLY A 232 45.24 10.74 -17.59
CA GLY A 232 44.17 10.24 -16.73
C GLY A 232 43.46 9.01 -17.29
N ASN A 233 43.42 8.82 -18.62
CA ASN A 233 42.86 7.61 -19.21
C ASN A 233 43.62 6.33 -18.84
N VAL A 234 44.95 6.38 -18.88
CA VAL A 234 45.81 5.26 -18.46
C VAL A 234 45.61 4.96 -16.98
N THR A 235 45.54 6.00 -16.15
CA THR A 235 45.25 5.85 -14.72
C THR A 235 43.86 5.24 -14.46
N ARG A 236 42.82 5.65 -15.20
CA ARG A 236 41.47 5.08 -15.07
C ARG A 236 41.43 3.59 -15.42
N ILE A 237 42.13 3.19 -16.48
CA ILE A 237 42.27 1.78 -16.89
C ILE A 237 43.01 1.00 -15.79
N ASN A 238 44.12 1.53 -15.28
CA ASN A 238 44.86 0.88 -14.19
C ASN A 238 44.00 0.74 -12.91
N ASN A 239 43.31 1.81 -12.52
CA ASN A 239 42.42 1.80 -11.35
C ASN A 239 41.25 0.80 -11.50
N ALA A 240 40.77 0.55 -12.72
CA ALA A 240 39.73 -0.45 -12.95
C ALA A 240 40.22 -1.87 -12.67
N LEU A 241 41.49 -2.17 -12.99
CA LEU A 241 42.13 -3.46 -12.69
C LEU A 241 42.59 -3.56 -11.23
N GLU A 242 43.10 -2.48 -10.64
CA GLU A 242 43.52 -2.46 -9.22
C GLU A 242 42.36 -2.65 -8.23
N LYS A 243 41.12 -2.43 -8.68
CA LYS A 243 39.92 -2.70 -7.88
C LYS A 243 39.52 -4.17 -7.82
N ILE A 244 40.15 -5.06 -8.60
CA ILE A 244 39.82 -6.49 -8.63
C ILE A 244 39.94 -7.15 -7.23
N PRO A 245 41.04 -6.96 -6.46
CA PRO A 245 41.16 -7.55 -5.12
C PRO A 245 40.14 -6.99 -4.12
N GLU A 246 39.88 -5.68 -4.17
CA GLU A 246 38.85 -5.04 -3.34
C GLU A 246 37.46 -5.57 -3.67
N SER A 247 37.15 -5.72 -4.96
CA SER A 247 35.89 -6.29 -5.45
C SER A 247 35.73 -7.73 -4.99
N LEU A 248 36.78 -8.55 -5.08
CA LEU A 248 36.79 -9.92 -4.59
C LEU A 248 36.49 -10.00 -3.09
N GLN A 249 37.13 -9.15 -2.29
CA GLN A 249 36.86 -9.08 -0.86
C GLN A 249 35.40 -8.69 -0.58
N ARG A 250 34.89 -7.67 -1.29
CA ARG A 250 33.49 -7.23 -1.19
C ARG A 250 32.50 -8.34 -1.56
N HIS A 251 32.80 -9.13 -2.59
CA HIS A 251 31.95 -10.25 -2.99
C HIS A 251 31.98 -11.39 -1.98
N LYS A 252 33.13 -11.66 -1.34
CA LYS A 252 33.23 -12.62 -0.22
C LYS A 252 32.40 -12.17 0.99
N GLU A 253 32.52 -10.91 1.40
CA GLU A 253 31.72 -10.34 2.49
C GLU A 253 30.22 -10.36 2.16
N ASN A 254 29.86 -10.08 0.90
CA ASN A 254 28.49 -10.20 0.44
C ASN A 254 27.97 -11.64 0.47
N LEU A 255 28.81 -12.63 0.14
CA LEU A 255 28.45 -14.04 0.26
C LEU A 255 28.16 -14.41 1.71
N ASP A 256 29.01 -14.00 2.65
CA ASP A 256 28.81 -14.26 4.08
C ASP A 256 27.55 -13.58 4.60
N ARG A 257 27.28 -12.35 4.15
CA ARG A 257 26.04 -11.63 4.47
C ARG A 257 24.82 -12.36 3.93
N LEU A 258 24.84 -12.82 2.67
CA LEU A 258 23.73 -13.55 2.06
C LEU A 258 23.44 -14.87 2.78
N HIS A 259 24.45 -15.57 3.31
CA HIS A 259 24.23 -16.75 4.16
C HIS A 259 23.57 -16.39 5.48
N LYS A 260 24.02 -15.32 6.15
CA LYS A 260 23.39 -14.85 7.41
C LYS A 260 21.94 -14.41 7.18
N GLU A 261 21.67 -13.69 6.10
CA GLU A 261 20.33 -13.27 5.71
C GLU A 261 19.44 -14.48 5.38
N LEU A 262 19.98 -15.52 4.73
CA LEU A 262 19.26 -16.75 4.45
C LEU A 262 18.87 -17.48 5.74
N GLU A 263 19.77 -17.63 6.70
CA GLU A 263 19.46 -18.27 7.99
C GLU A 263 18.44 -17.45 8.78
N SER A 264 18.59 -16.13 8.85
CA SER A 264 17.60 -15.24 9.49
C SER A 264 16.23 -15.30 8.79
N ALA A 265 16.20 -15.40 7.46
CA ALA A 265 14.96 -15.53 6.70
C ALA A 265 14.26 -16.88 6.92
N LYS A 266 15.03 -17.96 7.14
CA LYS A 266 14.47 -19.27 7.54
C LYS A 266 13.84 -19.18 8.94
N GLU A 267 14.55 -18.60 9.89
CA GLU A 267 14.04 -18.43 11.26
C GLU A 267 12.74 -17.63 11.29
N GLU A 268 12.66 -16.53 10.52
CA GLU A 268 11.45 -15.71 10.45
C GLU A 268 10.31 -16.41 9.66
N ALA A 269 10.64 -17.22 8.66
CA ALA A 269 9.64 -18.02 7.94
C ALA A 269 8.98 -19.09 8.83
N ASP A 270 9.71 -19.64 9.80
CA ASP A 270 9.22 -20.66 10.74
C ASP A 270 8.56 -20.06 11.99
N ARG A 271 8.63 -18.75 12.17
CA ARG A 271 8.09 -18.07 13.36
C ARG A 271 6.56 -18.17 13.41
N PRO A 272 5.97 -18.69 14.49
CA PRO A 272 4.51 -18.81 14.60
C PRO A 272 3.85 -17.46 14.92
N PHE A 273 2.57 -17.35 14.59
CA PHE A 273 1.78 -16.16 14.89
C PHE A 273 1.49 -16.07 16.40
N ALA A 274 2.03 -15.04 17.06
CA ALA A 274 1.97 -14.92 18.52
C ALA A 274 0.54 -14.87 19.11
N GLN A 275 -0.43 -14.34 18.36
CA GLN A 275 -1.82 -14.18 18.81
C GLN A 275 -2.75 -15.28 18.29
N GLU A 276 -2.22 -16.44 17.90
CA GLU A 276 -3.03 -17.52 17.34
C GLU A 276 -4.04 -18.08 18.34
N GLN A 277 -3.63 -18.25 19.60
CA GLN A 277 -4.52 -18.70 20.67
C GLN A 277 -5.62 -17.66 20.96
N GLU A 278 -5.25 -16.38 21.05
CA GLU A 278 -6.19 -15.28 21.28
C GLU A 278 -7.24 -15.19 20.15
N LEU A 279 -6.83 -15.37 18.90
CA LEU A 279 -7.74 -15.42 17.76
C LEU A 279 -8.67 -16.64 17.86
N ALA A 280 -8.17 -17.82 18.22
CA ALA A 280 -8.97 -19.03 18.35
C ALA A 280 -10.03 -18.90 19.47
N GLU A 281 -9.65 -18.37 20.64
CA GLU A 281 -10.56 -18.14 21.75
C GLU A 281 -11.66 -17.13 21.40
N LYS A 282 -11.29 -15.98 20.82
CA LYS A 282 -12.27 -14.93 20.46
C LYS A 282 -13.18 -15.36 19.32
N THR A 283 -12.68 -16.14 18.36
CA THR A 283 -13.52 -16.69 17.28
C THR A 283 -14.48 -17.75 17.81
N ALA A 284 -14.06 -18.62 18.73
CA ALA A 284 -14.93 -19.59 19.38
C ALA A 284 -16.03 -18.89 20.19
N ARG A 285 -15.67 -17.89 21.00
CA ARG A 285 -16.62 -17.11 21.80
C ARG A 285 -17.65 -16.38 20.93
N LEU A 286 -17.21 -15.80 19.82
CA LEU A 286 -18.08 -15.15 18.84
C LEU A 286 -19.06 -16.16 18.20
N ALA A 287 -18.59 -17.37 17.88
CA ALA A 287 -19.46 -18.42 17.35
C ALA A 287 -20.53 -18.85 18.35
N GLU A 288 -20.18 -19.07 19.62
CA GLU A 288 -21.13 -19.35 20.69
C GLU A 288 -22.18 -18.23 20.80
N LEU A 289 -21.72 -16.98 20.85
CA LEU A 289 -22.57 -15.81 21.01
C LEU A 289 -23.55 -15.66 19.84
N ASN A 290 -23.10 -15.87 18.60
CA ASN A 290 -23.97 -15.88 17.42
C ASN A 290 -25.07 -16.94 17.53
N THR A 291 -24.75 -18.17 17.95
CA THR A 291 -25.77 -19.21 18.11
C THR A 291 -26.81 -18.86 19.18
N THR A 292 -26.39 -18.24 20.29
CA THR A 292 -27.32 -17.82 21.35
C THR A 292 -28.23 -16.66 20.91
N LEU A 293 -27.70 -15.72 20.12
CA LEU A 293 -28.45 -14.59 19.58
C LEU A 293 -29.45 -15.05 18.51
N ASP A 294 -29.05 -15.95 17.61
CA ASP A 294 -29.94 -16.53 16.59
C ASP A 294 -31.13 -17.30 17.21
N GLN A 295 -30.92 -17.91 18.39
CA GLN A 295 -32.00 -18.56 19.15
C GLN A 295 -32.94 -17.54 19.79
N THR A 296 -32.39 -16.48 20.38
CA THR A 296 -33.20 -15.43 21.01
C THR A 296 -33.99 -14.60 20.00
N GLU A 297 -33.45 -14.37 18.79
CA GLU A 297 -34.19 -13.73 17.69
C GLU A 297 -35.41 -14.57 17.27
N LYS A 298 -35.25 -15.89 17.15
CA LYS A 298 -36.35 -16.82 16.83
C LYS A 298 -37.43 -16.87 17.92
N GLU A 299 -37.06 -16.70 19.18
CA GLU A 299 -38.00 -16.62 20.31
C GLU A 299 -38.70 -15.26 20.37
N ALA A 300 -37.98 -14.17 20.09
CA ALA A 300 -38.55 -12.83 20.00
C ALA A 300 -39.56 -12.71 18.85
N ASP A 301 -39.31 -13.34 17.71
CA ASP A 301 -40.25 -13.30 16.58
C ASP A 301 -41.53 -14.11 16.86
N LYS A 302 -41.43 -15.25 17.57
CA LYS A 302 -42.59 -16.03 18.04
C LYS A 302 -43.46 -15.27 19.04
N SER A 303 -42.84 -14.61 20.02
CA SER A 303 -43.59 -13.84 21.03
C SER A 303 -44.28 -12.61 20.44
N VAL A 304 -43.72 -11.98 19.40
CA VAL A 304 -44.37 -10.88 18.68
C VAL A 304 -45.54 -11.39 17.83
N GLU A 305 -45.44 -12.56 17.20
CA GLU A 305 -46.55 -13.21 16.49
C GLU A 305 -47.72 -13.59 17.42
N GLU A 306 -47.41 -14.07 18.64
CA GLU A 306 -48.43 -14.36 19.68
C GLU A 306 -49.08 -13.08 20.22
N THR A 307 -48.31 -12.00 20.44
CA THR A 307 -48.84 -10.72 20.94
C THR A 307 -49.75 -10.01 19.93
N ILE A 308 -49.55 -10.23 18.63
CA ILE A 308 -50.42 -9.68 17.57
C ILE A 308 -51.77 -10.42 17.50
N GLN A 309 -51.83 -11.67 17.97
CA GLN A 309 -53.07 -12.47 18.00
C GLN A 309 -53.96 -12.14 19.22
N ASP A 310 -53.41 -11.55 20.28
CA ASP A 310 -54.14 -11.25 21.54
C ASP A 310 -54.71 -9.81 21.63
N ILE A 311 -54.70 -9.02 20.54
CA ILE A 311 -55.34 -7.70 20.52
C ILE A 311 -56.86 -7.88 20.35
N PRO A 312 -57.71 -7.52 21.34
CA PRO A 312 -59.16 -7.60 21.17
C PRO A 312 -59.61 -6.53 20.19
N VAL A 313 -60.19 -6.94 19.06
CA VAL A 313 -60.85 -6.03 18.12
C VAL A 313 -62.13 -5.50 18.77
N GLN A 314 -62.12 -4.25 19.24
CA GLN A 314 -63.36 -3.54 19.55
C GLN A 314 -64.00 -3.04 18.24
N GLU A 315 -65.08 -3.69 17.84
CA GLU A 315 -65.91 -3.29 16.70
C GLU A 315 -66.66 -1.98 16.99
N GLY A 316 -66.17 -0.86 16.44
CA GLY A 316 -66.96 0.33 16.19
C GLY A 316 -67.79 0.15 14.91
N LYS A 317 -69.12 0.18 15.04
CA LYS A 317 -70.10 -0.03 13.98
C LYS A 317 -69.89 0.86 12.74
N GLY A 318 -69.80 0.21 11.58
CA GLY A 318 -69.93 0.83 10.26
C GLY A 318 -69.58 -0.15 9.13
N LYS A 319 -70.57 -0.84 8.56
CA LYS A 319 -70.50 -1.56 7.27
C LYS A 319 -71.82 -1.33 6.53
N PRO A 320 -71.91 -1.54 5.19
CA PRO A 320 -71.02 -2.31 4.30
C PRO A 320 -70.55 -1.48 3.07
N VAL A 321 -69.66 -1.91 2.18
CA VAL A 321 -69.78 -3.03 1.22
C VAL A 321 -68.39 -3.40 0.67
N LEU A 322 -68.12 -4.71 0.65
CA LEU A 322 -67.01 -5.33 -0.09
C LEU A 322 -67.36 -5.39 -1.58
N SER A 323 -66.40 -5.06 -2.44
CA SER A 323 -66.31 -5.64 -3.76
C SER A 323 -64.86 -5.99 -4.05
N ASP A 324 -64.62 -7.29 -4.20
CA ASP A 324 -63.39 -7.88 -4.70
C ASP A 324 -63.08 -7.35 -6.10
N THR A 325 -61.90 -6.78 -6.30
CA THR A 325 -61.14 -6.88 -7.56
C THR A 325 -59.74 -6.32 -7.33
N LYS A 326 -58.72 -7.17 -7.50
CA LYS A 326 -57.31 -6.78 -7.51
C LYS A 326 -57.07 -5.87 -8.73
N SER A 327 -56.94 -4.56 -8.53
CA SER A 327 -56.39 -3.66 -9.54
C SER A 327 -54.90 -3.41 -9.26
N SER A 328 -54.09 -3.60 -10.32
CA SER A 328 -52.64 -3.52 -10.29
C SER A 328 -52.15 -2.11 -9.97
N VAL A 329 -51.17 -2.01 -9.06
CA VAL A 329 -50.45 -0.79 -8.63
C VAL A 329 -49.88 0.03 -9.81
N LEU A 330 -49.78 -0.57 -11.01
CA LEU A 330 -49.33 0.12 -12.23
C LEU A 330 -50.38 1.04 -12.87
N GLN A 331 -51.67 0.93 -12.54
CA GLN A 331 -52.69 1.85 -13.05
C GLN A 331 -52.75 3.16 -12.26
N THR A 332 -52.57 3.11 -10.94
CA THR A 332 -52.58 4.32 -10.07
C THR A 332 -51.37 5.23 -10.30
N LEU A 333 -50.24 4.69 -10.78
CA LEU A 333 -49.06 5.48 -11.16
C LEU A 333 -49.19 6.19 -12.52
N ARG A 334 -50.19 5.84 -13.34
CA ARG A 334 -50.41 6.46 -14.66
C ARG A 334 -51.24 7.76 -14.57
N GLU A 335 -51.96 7.97 -13.48
CA GLU A 335 -52.82 9.16 -13.24
C GLU A 335 -52.07 10.32 -12.55
N CYS A 336 -50.88 10.11 -11.98
CA CYS A 336 -50.08 11.16 -11.32
C CYS A 336 -49.12 11.93 -12.25
N LYS A 337 -49.45 12.09 -13.53
CA LYS A 337 -48.68 12.94 -14.45
C LYS A 337 -49.59 13.95 -15.15
N GLN A 338 -49.73 15.13 -14.54
CA GLN A 338 -49.77 16.45 -15.20
C GLN A 338 -49.97 17.54 -14.14
N LEU A 339 -48.88 18.14 -13.66
CA LEU A 339 -48.90 19.51 -13.16
C LEU A 339 -47.96 20.32 -14.05
N VAL A 340 -48.56 21.28 -14.76
CA VAL A 340 -47.97 22.19 -15.75
C VAL A 340 -46.97 23.15 -15.07
N PRO A 341 -45.86 23.56 -15.73
CA PRO A 341 -44.94 24.53 -15.16
C PRO A 341 -45.59 25.92 -15.04
N ALA A 342 -45.44 26.55 -13.88
CA ALA A 342 -45.88 27.93 -13.63
C ALA A 342 -45.06 28.92 -14.48
N GLN A 343 -45.76 29.89 -15.09
CA GLN A 343 -45.21 30.95 -15.93
C GLN A 343 -44.34 31.93 -15.13
N SER A 344 -43.27 32.42 -15.75
CA SER A 344 -42.36 33.44 -15.19
C SER A 344 -43.04 34.80 -15.11
N GLY A 345 -43.20 35.34 -13.90
CA GLY A 345 -43.58 36.73 -13.69
C GLY A 345 -42.37 37.65 -13.83
N ALA A 346 -42.48 38.65 -14.70
CA ALA A 346 -41.54 39.76 -14.84
C ALA A 346 -41.67 40.69 -13.62
N GLU A 347 -40.55 41.04 -12.98
CA GLU A 347 -40.49 42.18 -12.06
C GLU A 347 -39.51 43.24 -12.54
N HIS A 348 -40.03 44.46 -12.58
CA HIS A 348 -39.44 45.67 -13.08
C HIS A 348 -38.22 46.12 -12.28
N VAL A 349 -37.16 46.46 -13.02
CA VAL A 349 -36.11 47.37 -12.58
C VAL A 349 -36.74 48.75 -12.33
N ARG A 350 -36.64 49.24 -11.09
CA ARG A 350 -36.76 50.67 -10.78
C ARG A 350 -35.41 51.15 -10.23
N GLU A 351 -34.71 51.90 -11.07
CA GLU A 351 -33.71 52.87 -10.63
C GLU A 351 -34.39 53.99 -9.85
N GLY A 352 -33.74 54.46 -8.79
CA GLY A 352 -34.17 55.60 -8.00
C GLY A 352 -33.08 56.06 -7.04
N ARG A 353 -32.30 57.02 -7.54
CA ARG A 353 -31.42 58.03 -6.88
C ARG A 353 -30.89 57.80 -5.47
#